data_AF-G8X6R4-F1
#
_entry.id   AF-G8X6R4-F1
#
_cell.length_a   1.000
_cell.length_b   1.000
_cell.length_c   1.000
_cell.angle_alpha   90.00
_cell.angle_beta   90.00
_cell.angle_gamma   90.00
#
_symmetry.space_group_name_H-M   'P 1'
#
loop_
_entity.id
_entity.type
_entity.pdbx_description
1 polymer ?
#
loop_
_entity_poly.entity_id
_entity_poly.type
_entity_poly.pdbx_seq_one_letter_code
_entity_poly.pdbx_strand_id
1 'polypeptide(L)'
;MDINQQELYEYARLRIKQKKRLYAHFVIWFTASLFLIFTNYGLNTFSDSNWSLWVITIWFFFFVLHFIRVFITERFMNKKWEREQIERLVFKQQRKLEQLQKEIQKNA
;
A
#
# COMPACT_ATOMS: atom_id res chain seq x y z
N MET A 1 -24.60 -18.73 -3.22
CA MET A 1 -24.24 -17.30 -3.29
C MET A 1 -24.68 -16.82 -4.66
N ASP A 2 -25.41 -15.71 -4.71
CA ASP A 2 -25.82 -15.07 -5.96
C ASP A 2 -24.56 -14.70 -6.78
N ILE A 3 -24.51 -15.05 -8.08
CA ILE A 3 -23.34 -14.90 -8.95
C ILE A 3 -22.85 -13.44 -8.94
N ASN A 4 -23.79 -12.50 -8.87
CA ASN A 4 -23.52 -11.07 -8.84
C ASN A 4 -22.74 -10.63 -7.57
N GLN A 5 -23.01 -11.27 -6.43
CA GLN A 5 -22.30 -10.99 -5.17
C GLN A 5 -20.84 -11.51 -5.20
N GLN A 6 -20.61 -12.63 -5.88
CA GLN A 6 -19.25 -13.17 -6.05
C GLN A 6 -18.40 -12.26 -6.93
N GLU A 7 -18.96 -11.73 -8.03
CA GLU A 7 -18.26 -10.79 -8.91
C GLU A 7 -17.91 -9.47 -8.22
N LEU A 8 -18.84 -8.90 -7.45
CA LEU A 8 -18.60 -7.71 -6.63
C LEU A 8 -17.44 -7.92 -5.64
N TYR A 9 -17.43 -9.08 -4.99
CA TYR A 9 -16.38 -9.44 -4.04
C TYR A 9 -15.01 -9.62 -4.73
N GLU A 10 -14.95 -10.35 -5.84
CA GLU A 10 -13.70 -10.55 -6.59
C GLU A 10 -13.15 -9.24 -7.15
N TYR A 11 -14.02 -8.37 -7.67
CA TYR A 11 -13.62 -7.02 -8.08
C TYR A 11 -13.04 -6.22 -6.90
N ALA A 12 -13.72 -6.23 -5.76
CA ALA A 12 -13.26 -5.52 -4.57
C ALA A 12 -11.90 -6.03 -4.10
N ARG A 13 -11.70 -7.34 -4.08
CA ARG A 13 -10.43 -8.00 -3.74
C ARG A 13 -9.29 -7.58 -4.66
N LEU A 14 -9.50 -7.58 -5.98
CA LEU A 14 -8.49 -7.14 -6.96
C LEU A 14 -8.09 -5.67 -6.73
N ARG A 15 -9.05 -4.79 -6.44
CA ARG A 15 -8.78 -3.37 -6.16
C ARG A 15 -7.98 -3.17 -4.87
N ILE A 16 -8.26 -3.93 -3.82
CA ILE A 16 -7.47 -3.87 -2.58
C ILE A 16 -6.04 -4.37 -2.79
N LYS A 17 -5.85 -5.43 -3.59
CA LYS A 17 -4.52 -5.92 -3.97
C LYS A 17 -3.69 -4.87 -4.72
N GLN A 18 -4.32 -4.11 -5.62
CA GLN A 18 -3.67 -2.98 -6.32
C GLN A 18 -3.23 -1.89 -5.33
N LYS A 19 -4.09 -1.49 -4.39
CA LYS A 19 -3.73 -0.51 -3.35
C LYS A 19 -2.55 -0.99 -2.51
N LYS A 20 -2.54 -2.26 -2.09
CA LYS A 20 -1.42 -2.85 -1.33
C LYS A 20 -0.09 -2.74 -2.08
N ARG A 21 -0.09 -3.01 -3.39
CA ARG A 21 1.11 -2.87 -4.23
C ARG A 21 1.56 -1.41 -4.36
N LEU A 22 0.62 -0.48 -4.52
CA LEU A 22 0.93 0.96 -4.58
C LEU A 22 1.59 1.44 -3.28
N TYR A 23 1.02 1.08 -2.12
CA TYR A 23 1.61 1.40 -0.82
C TYR A 23 3.00 0.80 -0.65
N ALA A 24 3.21 -0.45 -1.08
CA ALA A 24 4.53 -1.06 -1.04
C ALA A 24 5.55 -0.28 -1.91
N HIS A 25 5.16 0.13 -3.12
CA HIS A 25 6.02 0.96 -3.97
C HIS A 25 6.28 2.33 -3.33
N PHE A 26 5.25 2.96 -2.76
CA PHE A 26 5.37 4.26 -2.10
C PHE A 26 6.33 4.21 -0.91
N VAL A 27 6.23 3.18 -0.07
CA VAL A 27 7.15 2.96 1.06
C VAL A 27 8.59 2.78 0.58
N ILE A 28 8.81 1.95 -0.44
CA ILE A 28 10.16 1.71 -0.98
C ILE A 28 10.73 3.00 -1.55
N TRP A 29 9.95 3.70 -2.37
CA TRP A 29 10.36 4.95 -3.00
C TRP A 29 10.64 6.06 -1.98
N PHE A 30 9.77 6.21 -0.98
CA PHE A 30 9.95 7.21 0.09
C PHE A 30 11.21 6.92 0.92
N THR A 31 11.42 5.66 1.29
CA THR A 31 12.63 5.26 2.04
C THR A 31 13.88 5.48 1.20
N ALA A 32 13.86 5.12 -0.09
CA ALA A 32 14.96 5.35 -1.03
C ALA A 32 15.26 6.84 -1.21
N SER A 33 14.22 7.68 -1.29
CA SER A 33 14.38 9.13 -1.36
C SER A 33 15.05 9.69 -0.10
N LEU A 34 14.61 9.26 1.10
CA LEU A 34 15.25 9.64 2.37
C LEU A 34 16.72 9.22 2.40
N PHE A 35 17.03 8.01 1.92
CA PHE A 35 18.39 7.50 1.84
C PHE A 35 19.28 8.35 0.93
N LEU A 36 18.78 8.76 -0.24
CA LEU A 36 19.52 9.62 -1.16
C LEU A 36 19.82 10.99 -0.53
N ILE A 37 18.87 11.57 0.20
CA ILE A 37 19.07 12.83 0.93
C ILE A 37 20.12 12.67 2.03
N PHE A 38 20.02 11.60 2.83
CA PHE A 38 20.96 11.32 3.90
C PHE A 38 22.38 11.08 3.38
N THR A 39 22.48 10.36 2.26
CA THR A 39 23.74 10.15 1.54
C THR A 39 24.29 11.47 1.03
N ASN A 40 23.48 12.30 0.36
CA ASN A 40 23.91 13.58 -0.19
C ASN A 40 24.43 14.54 0.90
N TYR A 41 23.72 14.66 2.02
CA TYR A 41 24.11 15.57 3.09
C TYR A 41 25.23 15.00 3.97
N GLY A 42 25.15 13.71 4.30
CA GLY A 42 26.11 13.03 5.18
C GLY A 42 27.47 12.80 4.52
N LEU A 43 27.52 12.39 3.25
CA LEU A 43 28.79 12.09 2.58
C LEU A 43 29.55 13.29 2.05
N ASN A 44 28.90 14.44 1.89
CA ASN A 44 29.61 15.68 1.55
C ASN A 44 30.62 16.10 2.65
N THR A 45 30.49 15.54 3.86
CA THR A 45 31.37 15.82 5.00
C THR A 45 32.47 14.77 5.22
N PHE A 46 32.37 13.58 4.63
CA PHE A 46 33.35 12.50 4.85
C PHE A 46 34.18 12.23 3.59
N SER A 47 35.38 12.82 3.52
CA SER A 47 36.34 12.61 2.43
C SER A 47 36.78 11.14 2.28
N ASP A 48 36.70 10.64 1.05
CA ASP A 48 37.50 9.62 0.32
C ASP A 48 38.06 8.33 0.98
N SER A 49 37.88 8.02 2.27
CA SER A 49 38.51 6.80 2.84
C SER A 49 37.67 5.96 3.80
N ASN A 50 36.38 6.23 3.96
CA ASN A 50 35.51 5.45 4.85
C ASN A 50 34.60 4.49 4.08
N TRP A 51 35.19 3.52 3.37
CA TRP A 51 34.42 2.46 2.67
C TRP A 51 33.48 1.71 3.62
N SER A 52 33.88 1.55 4.89
CA SER A 52 33.05 0.92 5.92
C SER A 52 31.77 1.70 6.23
N LEU A 53 31.82 3.04 6.20
CA LEU A 53 30.61 3.87 6.38
C LEU A 53 29.62 3.67 5.22
N TRP A 54 30.12 3.53 3.99
CA TRP A 54 29.29 3.21 2.83
C TRP A 54 28.59 1.86 2.97
N VAL A 55 29.33 0.82 3.38
CA VAL A 55 28.76 -0.53 3.60
C VAL A 55 27.71 -0.52 4.70
N ILE A 56 28.00 0.13 5.83
CA ILE A 56 27.05 0.23 6.96
C ILE A 56 25.80 1.02 6.54
N THR A 57 25.96 2.10 5.79
CA THR A 57 24.85 2.94 5.32
C THR A 57 23.92 2.17 4.38
N ILE A 58 24.48 1.42 3.44
CA ILE A 58 23.70 0.56 2.53
C ILE A 58 23.00 -0.56 3.32
N TRP A 59 23.68 -1.21 4.26
CA TRP A 59 23.07 -2.24 5.10
C TRP A 59 21.94 -1.69 5.97
N PHE A 60 22.12 -0.51 6.56
CA PHE A 60 21.10 0.17 7.34
C PHE A 60 19.87 0.49 6.49
N PHE A 61 20.06 0.92 5.24
CA PHE A 61 18.96 1.15 4.31
C PHE A 61 18.13 -0.10 4.04
N PHE A 62 18.79 -1.23 3.74
CA PHE A 62 18.09 -2.51 3.56
C PHE A 62 17.36 -2.95 4.83
N PHE A 63 17.96 -2.73 6.01
CA PHE A 63 17.35 -3.03 7.29
C PHE A 63 16.09 -2.20 7.54
N VAL A 64 16.12 -0.89 7.27
CA VAL A 64 14.95 0.00 7.40
C VAL A 64 13.85 -0.42 6.44
N LEU A 65 14.18 -0.73 5.17
CA LEU A 65 13.20 -1.25 4.20
C LEU A 65 12.55 -2.55 4.69
N HIS A 66 13.34 -3.50 5.20
CA HIS A 66 12.85 -4.75 5.74
C HIS A 66 11.93 -4.52 6.96
N PHE A 67 12.35 -3.63 7.87
CA PHE A 67 11.60 -3.27 9.06
C PHE A 67 10.24 -2.66 8.70
N ILE A 68 10.18 -1.65 7.83
CA ILE A 68 8.91 -1.02 7.43
C ILE A 68 8.00 -2.05 6.73
N ARG A 69 8.56 -2.89 5.86
CA ARG A 69 7.80 -3.92 5.15
C ARG A 69 7.14 -4.91 6.11
N VAL A 70 7.89 -5.43 7.09
CA VAL A 70 7.42 -6.48 8.02
C VAL A 70 6.59 -5.90 9.16
N PHE A 71 6.96 -4.76 9.75
CA PHE A 71 6.27 -4.23 10.92
C PHE A 71 5.10 -3.31 10.60
N ILE A 72 5.17 -2.56 9.49
CA ILE A 72 4.12 -1.61 9.12
C ILE A 72 3.22 -2.24 8.05
N THR A 73 3.77 -2.57 6.88
CA THR A 73 2.94 -3.01 5.73
C THR A 73 2.21 -4.33 6.00
N GLU A 74 2.90 -5.35 6.51
CA GLU A 74 2.30 -6.66 6.84
C GLU A 74 1.33 -6.58 8.02
N ARG A 75 1.68 -5.82 9.08
CA ARG A 75 0.82 -5.68 10.28
C ARG A 75 -0.43 -4.85 9.99
N PHE A 76 -0.30 -3.74 9.26
CA PHE A 76 -1.40 -2.84 8.93
C PHE A 76 -2.33 -3.44 7.88
N MET A 77 -1.79 -4.05 6.80
CA MET A 77 -2.59 -4.72 5.77
C MET A 77 -2.63 -6.24 5.97
N ASN A 78 -2.98 -6.64 7.19
CA ASN A 78 -3.24 -8.04 7.51
C ASN A 78 -4.56 -8.51 6.88
N LYS A 79 -4.84 -9.82 6.95
CA LYS A 79 -6.08 -10.41 6.39
C LYS A 79 -7.38 -9.80 6.96
N LYS A 80 -7.35 -9.28 8.20
CA LYS A 80 -8.51 -8.64 8.82
C LYS A 80 -8.78 -7.28 8.17
N TRP A 81 -7.74 -6.46 8.01
CA TRP A 81 -7.84 -5.19 7.30
C TRP A 81 -8.32 -5.39 5.86
N GLU A 82 -7.78 -6.39 5.15
CA GLU A 82 -8.20 -6.70 3.78
C GLU A 82 -9.70 -7.00 3.70
N ARG A 83 -10.22 -7.84 4.60
CA ARG A 83 -11.66 -8.14 4.69
C ARG A 83 -12.50 -6.91 5.01
N GLU A 84 -12.11 -6.11 5.99
CA GLU A 84 -12.84 -4.88 6.33
C GLU A 84 -12.90 -3.89 5.14
N GLN A 85 -11.83 -3.79 4.35
CA GLN A 85 -11.82 -2.92 3.16
C GLN A 85 -12.70 -3.46 2.04
N ILE A 86 -12.70 -4.79 1.84
CA ILE A 86 -13.56 -5.44 0.85
C ILE A 86 -15.03 -5.26 1.23
N GLU A 87 -15.41 -5.55 2.47
CA GLU A 87 -16.79 -5.37 2.96
C GLU A 87 -17.27 -3.93 2.81
N ARG A 88 -16.44 -2.95 3.20
CA ARG A 88 -16.76 -1.52 3.00
C ARG A 88 -16.97 -1.16 1.53
N LEU A 89 -16.21 -1.76 0.62
CA LEU A 89 -16.32 -1.50 -0.81
C LEU A 89 -17.58 -2.14 -1.40
N VAL A 90 -17.86 -3.40 -1.06
CA VAL A 90 -19.07 -4.11 -1.48
C VAL A 90 -20.32 -3.40 -0.97
N PHE A 91 -20.34 -2.97 0.29
CA PHE A 91 -21.45 -2.20 0.86
C PHE A 91 -21.71 -0.89 0.09
N LYS A 92 -20.66 -0.17 -0.30
CA LYS A 92 -20.81 1.04 -1.12
C LYS A 92 -21.37 0.73 -2.50
N GLN A 93 -20.96 -0.38 -3.12
CA GLN A 93 -21.47 -0.79 -4.43
C GLN A 93 -22.95 -1.19 -4.36
N GLN A 94 -23.34 -1.97 -3.36
CA GLN A 94 -24.75 -2.34 -3.13
C GLN A 94 -25.63 -1.10 -2.92
N ARG A 95 -25.22 -0.17 -2.05
CA ARG A 95 -25.96 1.09 -1.85
C ARG A 95 -26.11 1.91 -3.12
N LYS A 96 -25.06 1.95 -3.96
CA LYS A 96 -25.12 2.68 -5.23
C LYS A 96 -26.06 2.00 -6.23
N LEU A 97 -26.13 0.67 -6.26
CA LEU A 97 -27.10 -0.07 -7.06
C LEU A 97 -28.54 0.23 -6.62
N GLU A 98 -28.82 0.23 -5.31
CA GLU A 98 -30.15 0.58 -4.79
C GLU A 98 -30.56 2.02 -5.16
N GLN A 99 -29.63 2.97 -5.10
CA GLN A 99 -29.90 4.36 -5.50
C GLN A 99 -30.22 4.46 -7.00
N LEU A 100 -29.44 3.79 -7.85
CA LEU A 100 -29.68 3.76 -9.29
C LEU A 100 -31.03 3.09 -9.63
N GLN A 101 -31.40 2.01 -8.93
CA GLN A 101 -32.71 1.37 -9.11
C GLN A 101 -33.87 2.30 -8.73
N LYS A 102 -33.74 3.05 -7.63
CA LYS A 102 -34.74 4.04 -7.22
C LYS A 102 -34.86 5.20 -8.22
N GLU A 103 -33.74 5.66 -8.79
CA GLU A 103 -33.75 6.70 -9.83
C GLU A 103 -34.42 6.20 -11.11
N ILE A 104 -34.14 4.97 -11.54
CA ILE A 104 -34.80 4.37 -12.72
C ILE A 104 -36.30 4.24 -12.49
N GLN A 105 -36.74 3.74 -11.32
CA GLN A 105 -38.17 3.63 -10.99
C GLN A 105 -38.88 4.99 -10.86
N LYS A 106 -38.15 6.05 -10.49
CA LYS A 106 -38.70 7.41 -10.42
C LYS A 106 -38.85 8.06 -11.79
N ASN A 107 -37.97 7.69 -12.73
CA ASN A 107 -37.92 8.26 -14.08
C ASN A 107 -38.65 7.41 -15.13
N ALA A 108 -39.16 6.23 -14.75
CA ALA A 108 -40.01 5.34 -15.54
C ALA A 108 -41.48 5.60 -15.23
#